data_AF-A0A2W7XBF5-F1
#
_entry.id   AF-A0A2W7XBF5-F1
#
_cell.length_a   1.000
_cell.length_b   1.000
_cell.length_c   1.000
_cell.angle_alpha   90.00
_cell.angle_beta   90.00
_cell.angle_gamma   90.00
#
_symmetry.space_group_name_H-M   'P 1'
#
loop_
_entity.id
_entity.type
_entity.pdbx_description
1 polymer ?
#
loop_
_entity_poly.entity_id
_entity_poly.type
_entity_poly.pdbx_seq_one_letter_code
_entity_poly.pdbx_strand_id
1 'polypeptide(L)' 'MGTGYWLLQLLDKVSPSQWVAIGVLGSLLFGLLTYLTNLYFKIKEDKRKAARGE' A
#
# COMPACT_ATOMS: atom_id res chain seq x y z
N MET A 1 6.84 17.45 32.91
CA MET A 1 6.74 18.14 31.60
C MET A 1 7.56 17.30 30.60
N GLY A 2 7.08 16.34 29.83
CA GLY A 2 5.77 16.00 29.30
C GLY A 2 6.05 15.47 27.89
N THR A 3 6.45 14.20 27.76
CA THR A 3 6.85 13.55 26.50
C THR A 3 5.76 13.63 25.42
N GLY A 4 4.50 13.79 25.84
CA GLY A 4 3.36 14.03 24.95
C GLY A 4 3.35 15.41 24.28
N TYR A 5 4.00 16.44 24.85
CA TYR A 5 4.02 17.78 24.23
C TYR A 5 4.82 17.80 22.93
N TRP A 6 5.93 17.06 22.87
CA TRP A 6 6.72 16.92 21.65
C TRP A 6 5.97 16.15 20.56
N LEU A 7 5.24 15.09 20.94
CA LEU A 7 4.39 14.32 20.03
C LEU A 7 3.23 15.18 19.48
N LEU A 8 2.59 15.97 20.34
CA LEU A 8 1.52 16.89 19.93
C LEU A 8 2.04 17.99 19.00
N GLN A 9 3.23 18.54 19.26
CA GLN A 9 3.88 19.48 18.33
C GLN A 9 4.18 18.84 16.98
N LEU A 10 4.64 17.59 16.96
CA LEU A 10 4.90 16.87 15.70
C LEU A 10 3.59 16.60 14.95
N LEU A 11 2.53 16.21 15.67
CA LEU A 11 1.19 16.00 15.11
C LEU A 11 0.60 17.30 14.54
N ASP A 12 0.76 18.44 15.22
CA ASP A 12 0.29 19.75 14.73
C ASP A 12 1.06 20.23 13.50
N LYS A 13 2.31 19.81 13.33
CA LYS A 13 3.12 20.12 12.14
C LYS A 13 2.64 19.38 10.89
N VAL A 14 2.00 18.22 11.06
CA VAL A 14 1.47 17.42 9.95
C VAL A 14 -0.04 17.64 9.89
N SER A 15 -0.47 18.50 8.96
CA SER A 15 -1.89 18.83 8.79
C SER A 15 -2.71 17.54 8.58
N PRO A 16 -3.97 17.47 9.03
CA PRO A 16 -4.85 16.32 8.77
C PRO A 16 -4.88 15.88 7.30
N SER A 17 -4.74 16.82 6.37
CA SER A 17 -4.65 16.55 4.93
C SER A 17 -3.40 15.78 4.52
N GLN A 18 -2.25 16.00 5.17
CA GLN A 18 -1.00 15.30 4.89
C GLN A 18 -1.05 13.84 5.39
N TRP A 19 -1.67 13.61 6.55
CA TRP A 19 -1.95 12.26 7.03
C TRP A 19 -2.83 11.48 6.05
N VAL A 20 -3.90 12.12 5.56
CA VAL A 20 -4.76 11.54 4.53
C VAL A 20 -3.97 11.26 3.25
N ALA A 21 -3.12 12.18 2.81
CA ALA A 21 -2.28 11.98 1.61
C ALA A 21 -1.34 10.78 1.76
N ILE A 22 -0.70 10.59 2.92
CA ILE A 22 0.12 9.41 3.21
C ILE A 22 -0.72 8.13 3.18
N GLY A 23 -1.91 8.16 3.78
CA GLY A 23 -2.86 7.04 3.74
C GLY A 23 -3.31 6.68 2.32
N VAL A 24 -3.60 7.69 1.49
CA VAL A 24 -3.98 7.51 0.08
C VAL A 24 -2.81 6.95 -0.72
N LEU A 25 -1.61 7.53 -0.62
CA LEU A 25 -0.44 7.02 -1.32
C LEU A 25 -0.09 5.59 -0.90
N GLY A 26 -0.14 5.31 0.40
CA GLY A 26 0.10 3.97 0.95
C GLY A 26 -0.91 2.95 0.44
N SER A 27 -2.21 3.26 0.50
CA SER A 27 -3.28 2.38 0.03
C SER A 27 -3.25 2.19 -1.50
N LEU A 28 -2.90 3.22 -2.26
CA LEU A 28 -2.76 3.14 -3.71
C LEU A 28 -1.59 2.21 -4.10
N LEU A 29 -0.44 2.37 -3.44
CA LEU A 29 0.72 1.48 -3.62
C LEU A 29 0.39 0.05 -3.20
N PHE A 30 -0.24 -0.14 -2.04
CA PHE A 30 -0.65 -1.48 -1.60
C PHE A 30 -1.66 -2.11 -2.55
N GLY A 31 -2.68 -1.38 -3.00
CA GLY A 31 -3.66 -1.86 -3.96
C GLY A 31 -3.00 -2.26 -5.29
N LEU A 32 -2.04 -1.46 -5.77
CA LEU A 32 -1.26 -1.80 -6.96
C LEU A 32 -0.42 -3.07 -6.75
N LEU A 33 0.26 -3.19 -5.61
CA LEU A 33 1.05 -4.38 -5.28
C LEU A 33 0.16 -5.62 -5.17
N THR A 34 -1.02 -5.53 -4.55
CA THR A 34 -2.00 -6.63 -4.49
C THR A 34 -2.45 -7.03 -5.89
N TYR A 35 -2.76 -6.06 -6.75
CA TYR A 35 -3.14 -6.32 -8.14
C TYR A 35 -2.01 -7.00 -8.93
N LEU A 36 -0.79 -6.48 -8.84
CA LEU A 36 0.38 -7.04 -9.52
C LEU A 36 0.70 -8.45 -9.02
N THR A 37 0.56 -8.69 -7.71
CA THR A 37 0.73 -10.02 -7.13
C THR A 37 -0.30 -10.99 -7.70
N ASN A 38 -1.58 -10.60 -7.78
CA ASN A 38 -2.63 -11.41 -8.39
C ASN A 38 -2.35 -11.68 -9.87
N LEU A 39 -1.95 -10.65 -10.62
CA LEU A 39 -1.60 -10.76 -12.04
C LEU A 39 -0.41 -11.69 -12.26
N TYR A 40 0.63 -11.61 -11.42
CA TYR A 40 1.79 -12.50 -11.49
C TYR A 40 1.37 -13.96 -11.31
N PHE A 41 0.54 -14.26 -10.31
CA PHE A 41 0.02 -15.61 -10.10
C PHE A 41 -0.84 -16.07 -11.27
N LYS A 42 -1.70 -15.19 -11.81
CA LYS A 42 -2.54 -15.49 -12.97
C LYS A 42 -1.71 -15.83 -14.20
N ILE A 43 -0.65 -15.07 -14.51
CA ILE A 43 0.26 -15.36 -15.63
C ILE A 43 1.01 -16.67 -15.40
N LYS A 44 1.49 -16.91 -14.17
CA LYS A 44 2.18 -18.17 -13.83
C LYS A 44 1.24 -19.38 -13.97
N GLU A 45 -0.03 -19.22 -13.60
CA GLU A 45 -1.06 -20.22 -13.73
C GLU A 45 -1.43 -20.46 -15.21
N ASP A 46 -1.65 -19.41 -15.99
CA ASP A 46 -1.92 -19.50 -17.44
C ASP A 46 -0.75 -20.18 -18.17
N LYS A 47 0.49 -19.84 -17.82
CA LYS A 47 1.67 -20.54 -18.36
C LYS A 47 1.69 -22.03 -18.01
N ARG A 48 1.19 -22.42 -16.83
CA ARG A 48 1.07 -23.83 -16.44
C ARG A 48 -0.06 -24.54 -17.19
N LYS A 49 -1.18 -23.87 -17.44
CA LYS A 49 -2.30 -24.40 -18.24
C LYS A 49 -1.89 -24.61 -19.70
N ALA A 50 -1.26 -23.60 -20.31
CA ALA A 50 -0.71 -23.71 -21.66
C ALA A 50 0.33 -24.84 -21.82
N ALA A 51 1.15 -25.08 -20.79
CA ALA A 51 2.11 -26.19 -20.79
C ALA A 51 1.47 -27.58 -20.60
N ARG A 52 0.23 -27.64 -20.07
CA ARG A 52 -0.56 -28.87 -19.94
C ARG A 52 -1.38 -29.19 -21.19
N GLY A 53 -1.43 -28.29 -22.17
CA GLY A 53 -2.07 -28.53 -23.47
C GLY A 53 -3.60 -28.48 -23.44
N GLU A 54 -4.19 -27.81 -22.45
CA GLU A 54 -5.61 -27.39 -22.48
C GLU A 54 -5.77 -26.04 -23.20
#